data_AF-A0A370PH72-F1
#
_entry.id   AF-A0A370PH72-F1
#
_cell.length_a   1.000
_cell.length_b   1.000
_cell.length_c   1.000
_cell.angle_alpha   90.00
_cell.angle_beta   90.00
_cell.angle_gamma   90.00
#
_symmetry.space_group_name_H-M   'P 1'
#
loop_
_entity.id
_entity.type
_entity.pdbx_description
1 polymer ?
#
loop_
_entity_poly.entity_id
_entity_poly.type
_entity_poly.pdbx_seq_one_letter_code
_entity_poly.pdbx_strand_id
1 'polypeptide(L)'
;MATDELIHRIIQSPSALSKEPLSMAHVVFVLTDEESKILSAFQTQLAHEGIATIIIYNTILINSSITPKSIVVYIPPTAKHKDNIYAAATQGCTGLVNIAQQLYHHNISAKSEAIKLFSIISKSWDLCNLAYSPLYNLSRVLKTEIPEIFSSLFKDECGYF
;
A
#
# COMPACT_ATOMS: atom_id res chain seq x y z
N MET A 1 34.32 6.48 25.84
CA MET A 1 33.55 6.17 24.63
C MET A 1 32.50 7.26 24.47
N ALA A 2 32.51 7.99 23.37
CA ALA A 2 31.61 9.12 23.18
C ALA A 2 30.21 8.59 22.85
N THR A 3 29.24 8.88 23.71
CA THR A 3 27.84 8.45 23.59
C THR A 3 27.12 8.98 22.35
N ASP A 4 27.67 10.02 21.72
CA ASP A 4 27.07 10.70 20.57
C ASP A 4 27.09 9.83 19.29
N GLU A 5 27.99 8.84 19.21
CA GLU A 5 28.06 7.89 18.07
C GLU A 5 26.89 6.90 18.04
N LEU A 6 26.10 6.81 19.12
CA LEU A 6 24.96 5.91 19.25
C LEU A 6 23.61 6.61 18.97
N ILE A 7 23.62 7.92 18.72
CA ILE A 7 22.40 8.71 18.49
C ILE A 7 22.14 8.81 16.99
N HIS A 8 21.13 8.07 16.52
CA HIS A 8 20.69 8.13 15.13
C HIS A 8 19.30 8.78 15.01
N ARG A 9 19.12 9.57 13.95
CA ARG A 9 17.83 10.17 13.59
C ARG A 9 17.49 9.82 12.16
N ILE A 10 16.26 9.38 11.93
CA ILE A 10 15.73 9.17 10.58
C ILE A 10 15.42 10.53 9.98
N ILE A 11 16.03 10.84 8.84
CA ILE A 11 15.73 12.02 8.02
C ILE A 11 15.20 11.49 6.69
N GLN A 12 14.05 11.99 6.25
CA GLN A 12 13.49 11.65 4.95
C GLN A 12 13.98 12.65 3.91
N SER A 13 14.85 12.19 3.02
CA SER A 13 15.33 13.00 1.89
C SER A 13 14.39 12.84 0.68
N PRO A 14 14.19 13.89 -0.13
CA PRO A 14 13.49 13.76 -1.41
C PRO A 14 14.16 12.70 -2.27
N SER A 15 13.35 11.80 -2.84
CA SER A 15 13.82 10.78 -3.77
C SER A 15 13.44 11.17 -5.19
N ALA A 16 14.35 10.96 -6.15
CA ALA A 16 14.05 11.19 -7.56
C ALA A 16 13.06 10.13 -8.06
N LEU A 17 12.12 10.56 -8.93
CA LEU A 17 11.24 9.63 -9.64
C LEU A 17 12.07 8.76 -10.59
N SER A 18 11.62 7.52 -10.80
CA SER A 18 12.22 6.63 -11.80
C SER A 18 12.11 7.26 -13.19
N LYS A 19 13.17 7.11 -14.00
CA LYS A 19 13.17 7.55 -15.41
C LYS A 19 12.33 6.63 -16.30
N GLU A 20 12.11 5.39 -15.85
CA GLU A 20 11.30 4.39 -16.54
C GLU A 20 10.12 4.05 -15.64
N PRO A 21 8.90 4.51 -15.99
CA PRO A 21 7.69 4.13 -15.28
C PRO A 21 7.39 2.64 -15.49
N LEU A 22 6.84 2.00 -14.47
CA LEU A 22 6.30 0.65 -14.61
C LEU A 22 5.19 0.64 -15.68
N SER A 23 5.29 -0.25 -16.67
CA SER A 23 4.21 -0.49 -17.63
C SER A 23 3.05 -1.15 -16.89
N MET A 24 2.04 -0.35 -16.50
CA MET A 24 0.84 -0.80 -15.83
C MET A 24 -0.37 -0.62 -16.75
N ALA A 25 -1.25 -1.62 -16.79
CA ALA A 25 -2.49 -1.56 -17.57
C ALA A 25 -3.73 -1.57 -16.67
N HIS A 26 -3.59 -2.05 -15.44
CA HIS A 26 -4.71 -2.32 -14.56
C HIS A 26 -4.31 -2.11 -13.09
N VAL A 27 -5.18 -1.48 -12.30
CA VAL A 27 -4.96 -1.25 -10.87
C VAL A 27 -6.12 -1.84 -10.07
N VAL A 28 -5.78 -2.73 -9.13
CA VAL A 28 -6.72 -3.32 -8.17
C VAL A 28 -6.57 -2.60 -6.85
N PHE A 29 -7.56 -1.78 -6.50
CA PHE A 29 -7.65 -1.16 -5.19
C PHE A 29 -8.30 -2.12 -4.20
N VAL A 30 -7.59 -2.40 -3.09
CA VAL A 30 -8.10 -3.22 -1.99
C VAL A 30 -8.36 -2.31 -0.81
N LEU A 31 -9.63 -2.19 -0.44
CA LEU A 31 -10.08 -1.36 0.67
C LEU A 31 -10.72 -2.22 1.76
N THR A 32 -10.73 -1.66 2.95
CA THR A 32 -11.46 -2.20 4.10
C THR A 32 -12.64 -1.32 4.52
N ASP A 33 -12.57 -0.03 4.20
CA ASP A 33 -13.65 0.94 4.38
C ASP A 33 -14.16 1.41 3.00
N GLU A 34 -15.48 1.55 2.84
CA GLU A 34 -16.10 2.02 1.59
C GLU A 34 -15.82 3.51 1.31
N GLU A 35 -15.51 4.29 2.34
CA GLU A 35 -15.32 5.73 2.26
C GLU A 35 -13.83 6.11 2.28
N SER A 36 -13.14 5.92 1.16
CA SER A 36 -11.78 6.46 1.00
C SER A 36 -11.79 7.76 0.21
N LYS A 37 -11.52 8.87 0.90
CA LYS A 37 -11.44 10.21 0.27
C LYS A 37 -10.34 10.31 -0.79
N ILE A 38 -9.28 9.52 -0.68
CA ILE A 38 -8.15 9.53 -1.62
C ILE A 38 -8.43 8.71 -2.89
N LEU A 39 -9.38 7.76 -2.83
CA LEU A 39 -9.62 6.81 -3.91
C LEU A 39 -10.15 7.47 -5.18
N SER A 40 -11.11 8.40 -5.05
CA SER A 40 -11.73 9.05 -6.21
C SER A 40 -10.74 9.88 -7.03
N ALA A 41 -9.80 10.55 -6.36
CA ALA A 41 -8.73 11.31 -7.01
C ALA A 41 -7.79 10.37 -7.80
N PHE A 42 -7.35 9.26 -7.18
CA PHE A 42 -6.53 8.26 -7.86
C PHE A 42 -7.24 7.64 -9.08
N GLN A 43 -8.52 7.27 -8.93
CA GLN A 43 -9.28 6.71 -10.05
C GLN A 43 -9.44 7.71 -11.19
N THR A 44 -9.65 8.99 -10.88
CA THR A 44 -9.77 10.04 -11.89
C THR A 44 -8.46 10.23 -12.65
N GLN A 45 -7.32 10.27 -11.93
CA GLN A 45 -5.99 10.38 -12.54
C GLN A 45 -5.68 9.16 -13.42
N LEU A 46 -5.90 7.94 -12.91
CA LEU A 46 -5.64 6.71 -13.66
C LEU A 46 -6.52 6.60 -14.90
N ALA A 47 -7.79 7.00 -14.81
CA ALA A 47 -8.69 7.02 -15.96
C ALA A 47 -8.24 8.02 -17.03
N HIS A 48 -7.68 9.17 -16.64
CA HIS A 48 -7.11 10.14 -17.58
C HIS A 48 -5.91 9.56 -18.35
N GLU A 49 -5.13 8.70 -17.71
CA GLU A 49 -4.01 7.95 -18.30
C GLU A 49 -4.46 6.68 -19.05
N GLY A 50 -5.77 6.41 -19.13
CA GLY A 50 -6.32 5.22 -19.79
C GLY A 50 -6.10 3.90 -19.03
N ILE A 51 -5.78 3.97 -17.73
CA ILE A 51 -5.53 2.80 -16.88
C ILE A 51 -6.85 2.37 -16.24
N ALA A 52 -7.21 1.10 -16.44
CA ALA A 52 -8.41 0.52 -15.84
C ALA A 52 -8.23 0.29 -14.34
N THR A 53 -9.28 0.56 -13.55
CA THR A 53 -9.26 0.36 -12.10
C THR A 53 -10.42 -0.52 -11.66
N ILE A 54 -10.19 -1.36 -10.65
CA ILE A 54 -11.23 -2.13 -9.96
C ILE A 54 -11.07 -1.96 -8.45
N ILE A 55 -12.19 -1.90 -7.74
CA ILE A 55 -12.23 -1.81 -6.29
C ILE A 55 -12.73 -3.15 -5.74
N ILE A 56 -12.03 -3.67 -4.73
CA ILE A 56 -12.48 -4.83 -3.97
C ILE A 56 -12.39 -4.55 -2.47
N TYR A 57 -13.39 -5.05 -1.75
CA TYR A 57 -13.48 -4.94 -0.28
C TYR A 57 -13.13 -6.23 0.45
N ASN A 58 -12.98 -7.32 -0.31
CA ASN A 58 -12.63 -8.62 0.21
C ASN A 58 -11.38 -9.13 -0.50
N THR A 59 -10.35 -9.44 0.28
CA THR A 59 -9.07 -9.91 -0.24
C THR A 59 -9.22 -11.22 -1.03
N ILE A 60 -10.23 -12.06 -0.75
CA ILE A 60 -10.46 -13.32 -1.49
C ILE A 60 -10.68 -13.07 -3.00
N LEU A 61 -11.18 -11.89 -3.38
CA LEU A 61 -11.46 -11.54 -4.77
C LEU A 61 -10.23 -11.04 -5.54
N ILE A 62 -9.06 -10.94 -4.89
CA ILE A 62 -7.82 -10.45 -5.50
C ILE A 62 -7.44 -11.29 -6.73
N ASN A 63 -7.37 -12.61 -6.57
CA ASN A 63 -6.90 -13.50 -7.63
C ASN A 63 -7.80 -13.48 -8.88
N SER A 64 -9.12 -13.33 -8.71
CA SER A 64 -10.06 -13.21 -9.83
C SER A 64 -10.04 -11.83 -10.50
N SER A 65 -9.53 -10.80 -9.81
CA SER A 65 -9.53 -9.42 -10.29
C SER A 65 -8.21 -9.03 -10.96
N ILE A 66 -7.17 -9.83 -10.80
CA ILE A 66 -5.84 -9.57 -11.35
C ILE A 66 -5.77 -10.03 -12.80
N THR A 67 -5.15 -9.18 -13.62
CA THR A 67 -4.77 -9.45 -15.01
C THR A 67 -3.26 -9.24 -15.19
N PRO A 68 -2.64 -9.70 -16.30
CA PRO A 68 -1.24 -9.39 -16.58
C PRO A 68 -0.98 -7.88 -16.51
N LYS A 69 0.15 -7.47 -15.94
CA LYS A 69 0.52 -6.06 -15.67
C LYS A 69 -0.43 -5.33 -14.72
N SER A 70 -1.13 -6.07 -13.86
CA SER A 70 -1.85 -5.48 -12.73
C SER A 70 -0.91 -5.02 -11.63
N ILE A 71 -1.28 -3.92 -11.00
CA ILE A 71 -0.73 -3.47 -9.73
C ILE A 71 -1.83 -3.56 -8.68
N VAL A 72 -1.46 -4.00 -7.47
CA VAL A 72 -2.38 -4.02 -6.32
C VAL A 72 -2.04 -2.88 -5.39
N VAL A 73 -3.04 -2.09 -5.03
CA VAL A 73 -2.92 -0.95 -4.13
C VAL A 73 -3.81 -1.19 -2.92
N TYR A 74 -3.20 -1.37 -1.75
CA TYR A 74 -3.91 -1.50 -0.50
C TYR A 74 -4.12 -0.14 0.15
N ILE A 75 -5.36 0.15 0.55
CA ILE A 75 -5.72 1.31 1.37
C ILE A 75 -6.25 0.78 2.71
N PRO A 76 -5.46 0.91 3.80
CA PRO A 76 -5.84 0.42 5.12
C PRO A 76 -6.99 1.24 5.74
N PRO A 77 -7.68 0.69 6.76
CA PRO A 77 -8.79 1.36 7.39
C PRO A 77 -8.33 2.58 8.20
N THR A 78 -9.22 3.55 8.36
CA THR A 78 -8.95 4.78 9.11
C THR A 78 -9.52 4.68 10.54
N ALA A 79 -8.76 5.18 11.52
CA ALA A 79 -9.27 5.26 12.89
C ALA A 79 -10.14 6.52 13.05
N LYS A 80 -11.47 6.35 13.02
CA LYS A 80 -12.43 7.46 13.22
C LYS A 80 -12.45 7.99 14.66
N HIS A 81 -12.13 7.14 15.64
CA HIS A 81 -12.12 7.46 17.07
C HIS A 81 -10.88 6.89 17.77
N LYS A 82 -10.51 7.45 18.94
CA LYS A 82 -9.33 7.03 19.72
C LYS A 82 -9.37 5.54 20.08
N ASP A 83 -10.53 5.06 20.47
CA ASP A 83 -10.72 3.67 20.92
C ASP A 83 -10.56 2.67 19.76
N ASN A 84 -10.64 3.15 18.51
CA ASN A 84 -10.54 2.32 17.31
C ASN A 84 -9.10 2.23 16.77
N ILE A 85 -8.13 2.96 17.34
CA ILE A 85 -6.74 3.00 16.82
C ILE A 85 -6.15 1.60 16.75
N TYR A 86 -6.27 0.83 17.84
CA TYR A 86 -5.73 -0.52 17.89
C TYR A 86 -6.39 -1.45 16.86
N ALA A 87 -7.72 -1.38 16.75
CA ALA A 87 -8.46 -2.19 15.78
C ALA A 87 -8.06 -1.84 14.34
N ALA A 88 -7.99 -0.55 13.99
CA ALA A 88 -7.57 -0.09 12.66
C ALA A 88 -6.13 -0.48 12.35
N ALA A 89 -5.20 -0.38 13.31
CA ALA A 89 -3.81 -0.80 13.14
C ALA A 89 -3.70 -2.31 12.89
N THR A 90 -4.37 -3.11 13.72
CA THR A 90 -4.37 -4.58 13.58
C THR A 90 -4.99 -4.99 12.25
N GLN A 91 -6.17 -4.46 11.91
CA GLN A 91 -6.84 -4.76 10.65
C GLN A 91 -6.02 -4.32 9.44
N GLY A 92 -5.38 -3.15 9.50
CA GLY A 92 -4.45 -2.66 8.49
C GLY A 92 -3.29 -3.62 8.24
N CYS A 93 -2.60 -4.03 9.31
CA CYS A 93 -1.48 -4.96 9.22
C CYS A 93 -1.90 -6.34 8.72
N THR A 94 -2.97 -6.91 9.28
CA THR A 94 -3.50 -8.21 8.86
C THR A 94 -3.95 -8.17 7.41
N GLY A 95 -4.62 -7.11 6.97
CA GLY A 95 -5.00 -6.91 5.59
C GLY A 95 -3.80 -6.93 4.65
N LEU A 96 -2.77 -6.13 4.96
CA LEU A 96 -1.56 -6.06 4.14
C LEU A 96 -0.84 -7.41 4.03
N VAL A 97 -0.68 -8.14 5.15
CA VAL A 97 -0.06 -9.47 5.15
C VAL A 97 -0.88 -10.47 4.33
N ASN A 98 -2.20 -10.48 4.50
CA ASN A 98 -3.08 -11.39 3.76
C ASN A 98 -3.01 -11.14 2.25
N ILE A 99 -2.99 -9.87 1.82
CA ILE A 99 -2.84 -9.51 0.41
C ILE A 99 -1.49 -10.00 -0.12
N ALA A 100 -0.40 -9.71 0.61
CA ALA A 100 0.94 -10.13 0.23
C ALA A 100 1.05 -11.65 0.07
N GLN A 101 0.51 -12.42 1.00
CA GLN A 101 0.48 -13.89 0.93
C GLN A 101 -0.28 -14.40 -0.29
N GLN A 102 -1.45 -13.83 -0.58
CA GLN A 102 -2.22 -14.24 -1.76
C GLN A 102 -1.47 -13.96 -3.06
N LEU A 103 -0.84 -12.79 -3.18
CA LEU A 103 -0.02 -12.44 -4.35
C LEU A 103 1.22 -13.33 -4.46
N TYR A 104 1.83 -13.70 -3.34
CA TYR A 104 2.96 -14.62 -3.33
C TYR A 104 2.58 -15.98 -3.89
N HIS A 105 1.49 -16.56 -3.40
CA HIS A 105 0.99 -17.83 -3.92
C HIS A 105 0.55 -17.74 -5.39
N HIS A 106 -0.07 -16.63 -5.80
CA HIS A 106 -0.45 -16.41 -7.18
C HIS A 106 0.77 -16.35 -8.11
N ASN A 107 1.80 -15.57 -7.77
CA ASN A 107 3.01 -15.42 -8.59
C ASN A 107 3.76 -16.74 -8.77
N ILE A 108 3.84 -17.57 -7.71
CA ILE A 108 4.43 -18.91 -7.80
C ILE A 108 3.67 -19.80 -8.79
N SER A 109 2.34 -19.72 -8.79
CA SER A 109 1.48 -20.55 -9.63
C SER A 109 1.46 -20.09 -11.09
N ALA A 110 1.39 -18.78 -11.33
CA ALA A 110 1.13 -18.20 -12.65
C ALA A 110 2.34 -18.16 -13.59
N LYS A 111 3.58 -18.33 -13.10
CA LYS A 111 4.84 -18.15 -13.87
C LYS A 111 4.87 -16.85 -14.70
N SER A 112 4.12 -15.84 -14.28
CA SER A 112 3.92 -14.57 -14.97
C SER A 112 4.81 -13.49 -14.35
N GLU A 113 4.89 -12.35 -15.03
CA GLU A 113 5.49 -11.12 -14.50
C GLU A 113 4.94 -10.79 -13.10
N ALA A 114 5.84 -10.46 -12.18
CA ALA A 114 5.51 -10.31 -10.76
C ALA A 114 4.59 -9.12 -10.53
N ILE A 115 3.40 -9.40 -9.99
CA ILE A 115 2.45 -8.38 -9.57
C ILE A 115 3.03 -7.61 -8.39
N LYS A 116 3.00 -6.28 -8.49
CA LYS A 116 3.50 -5.38 -7.44
C LYS A 116 2.39 -4.98 -6.48
N LEU A 117 2.73 -4.97 -5.20
CA LEU A 117 1.89 -4.50 -4.11
C LEU A 117 2.41 -3.16 -3.59
N PHE A 118 1.52 -2.19 -3.47
CA PHE A 118 1.76 -0.92 -2.81
C PHE A 118 0.74 -0.71 -1.70
N SER A 119 1.13 0.01 -0.65
CA SER A 119 0.23 0.47 0.39
C SER A 119 0.17 2.00 0.36
N ILE A 120 -1.02 2.58 0.40
CA ILE A 120 -1.21 4.04 0.43
C ILE A 120 -1.93 4.39 1.72
N ILE A 121 -1.30 5.25 2.52
CA ILE A 121 -1.89 5.81 3.73
C ILE A 121 -2.11 7.31 3.57
N SER A 122 -3.20 7.80 4.14
CA SER A 122 -3.45 9.24 4.16
C SER A 122 -2.45 9.94 5.08
N LYS A 123 -1.89 11.05 4.60
CA LYS A 123 -1.10 11.99 5.41
C LYS A 123 -2.03 12.87 6.20
N SER A 124 -2.53 12.33 7.30
CA SER A 124 -3.19 13.11 8.34
C SER A 124 -2.21 13.41 9.47
N TRP A 125 -2.51 14.42 10.29
CA TRP A 125 -1.81 14.71 11.55
C TRP A 125 -2.64 14.27 12.76
N ASP A 126 -3.66 13.44 12.50
CA ASP A 126 -4.67 13.02 13.47
C ASP A 126 -4.42 11.59 13.99
N LEU A 127 -5.46 11.00 14.58
CA LEU A 127 -5.48 9.66 15.15
C LEU A 127 -5.02 8.58 14.15
N CYS A 128 -5.19 8.80 12.83
CA CYS A 128 -4.80 7.83 11.82
C CYS A 128 -3.28 7.63 11.76
N ASN A 129 -2.46 8.65 12.09
CA ASN A 129 -1.00 8.46 12.16
C ASN A 129 -0.59 7.37 13.17
N LEU A 130 -1.29 7.31 14.31
CA LEU A 130 -1.03 6.26 15.31
C LEU A 130 -1.44 4.90 14.78
N ALA A 131 -2.60 4.82 14.11
CA ALA A 131 -3.08 3.59 13.50
C ALA A 131 -2.16 3.08 12.37
N TYR A 132 -1.54 3.98 11.61
CA TYR A 132 -0.63 3.63 10.53
C TYR A 132 0.82 3.38 10.97
N SER A 133 1.18 3.74 12.20
CA SER A 133 2.57 3.59 12.69
C SER A 133 3.14 2.18 12.51
N PRO A 134 2.39 1.10 12.83
CA PRO A 134 2.87 -0.27 12.62
C PRO A 134 3.08 -0.63 11.14
N LEU A 135 2.30 -0.04 10.23
CA LEU A 135 2.41 -0.31 8.79
C LEU A 135 3.75 0.14 8.21
N TYR A 136 4.38 1.18 8.75
CA TYR A 136 5.72 1.60 8.31
C TYR A 136 6.75 0.50 8.57
N ASN A 137 6.75 -0.06 9.78
CA ASN A 137 7.69 -1.11 10.15
C ASN A 137 7.39 -2.40 9.37
N LEU A 138 6.12 -2.78 9.29
CA LEU A 138 5.70 -3.94 8.50
C LEU A 138 6.09 -3.80 7.03
N SER A 139 5.91 -2.63 6.42
CA SER A 139 6.28 -2.38 5.03
C SER A 139 7.78 -2.56 4.80
N ARG A 140 8.63 -2.18 5.76
CA ARG A 140 10.07 -2.42 5.68
C ARG A 140 10.39 -3.91 5.73
N VAL A 141 9.75 -4.65 6.63
CA VAL A 141 9.90 -6.11 6.74
C VAL A 141 9.46 -6.79 5.44
N LEU A 142 8.28 -6.46 4.91
CA LEU A 142 7.79 -7.01 3.65
C LEU A 142 8.73 -6.66 2.48
N LYS A 143 9.28 -5.44 2.46
CA LYS A 143 10.25 -5.05 1.42
C LYS A 143 11.52 -5.89 1.47
N THR A 144 11.94 -6.34 2.65
CA THR A 144 13.12 -7.21 2.80
C THR A 144 12.82 -8.68 2.58
N GLU A 145 11.62 -9.15 2.95
CA GLU A 145 11.25 -10.56 2.89
C GLU A 145 10.73 -10.99 1.51
N ILE A 146 9.94 -10.13 0.84
CA ILE A 146 9.30 -10.40 -0.45
C ILE A 146 9.46 -9.21 -1.42
N PRO A 147 10.69 -8.74 -1.69
CA PRO A 147 10.96 -7.55 -2.52
C PRO A 147 10.39 -7.63 -3.95
N GLU A 148 10.19 -8.83 -4.47
CA GLU A 148 9.61 -9.11 -5.77
C GLU A 148 8.11 -8.79 -5.84
N ILE A 149 7.40 -8.81 -4.71
CA ILE A 149 5.97 -8.47 -4.61
C ILE A 149 5.81 -7.09 -3.98
N PHE A 150 6.32 -6.90 -2.76
CA PHE A 150 6.10 -5.66 -2.04
C PHE A 150 7.03 -4.56 -2.54
N SER A 151 6.42 -3.50 -3.06
CA SER A 151 7.14 -2.40 -3.67
C SER A 151 7.43 -1.29 -2.66
N SER A 152 6.39 -0.64 -2.13
CA SER A 152 6.55 0.48 -1.19
C SER A 152 5.26 0.81 -0.44
N LEU A 153 5.41 1.62 0.61
CA LEU A 153 4.32 2.34 1.26
C LEU A 153 4.46 3.84 0.98
N PHE A 154 3.37 4.46 0.54
CA PHE A 154 3.29 5.89 0.26
C PHE A 154 2.40 6.59 1.27
N LYS A 155 2.79 7.82 1.63
CA LYS A 155 1.99 8.73 2.44
C LYS A 155 1.51 9.85 1.54
N ASP A 156 0.20 10.03 1.42
CA ASP A 156 -0.38 10.97 0.47
C ASP A 156 -1.39 11.92 1.12
N GLU A 157 -1.27 13.22 0.80
CA GLU A 157 -2.17 14.28 1.28
C GLU A 157 -3.39 14.46 0.39
N CYS A 158 -3.30 14.12 -0.90
CA CYS A 158 -4.21 14.68 -1.90
C CYS A 158 -4.82 13.66 -2.89
N GLY A 159 -4.43 12.39 -2.84
CA GLY A 159 -4.95 11.35 -3.74
C GLY A 159 -4.32 11.38 -5.13
N TYR A 160 -3.04 11.78 -5.24
CA TYR A 160 -2.33 11.85 -6.51
C TYR A 160 -1.07 10.99 -6.48
N PHE A 161 -0.81 10.29 -7.60
CA PHE A 161 0.51 9.69 -7.88
C PHE A 161 1.48 10.74 -8.40
#